data_AF-A0A2H0U449-F1
#
_entry.id   AF-A0A2H0U449-F1
#
_cell.length_a   1.000
_cell.length_b   1.000
_cell.length_c   1.000
_cell.angle_alpha   90.00
_cell.angle_beta   90.00
_cell.angle_gamma   90.00
#
_symmetry.space_group_name_H-M   'P 1'
#
loop_
_entity.id
_entity.type
_entity.pdbx_description
1 polymer ?
#
loop_
_entity_poly.entity_id
_entity_poly.type
_entity_poly.pdbx_seq_one_letter_code
_entity_poly.pdbx_strand_id
1 'polypeptide(L)'
;MKVVISAHMDLARPTMSINLNEKKLFGLIDNFAGVFISYQTSRKTGVPVYFTNYEELDYDGAQFVAKGIDKETVVIVVDTILESDIKGKQVSITNAYGLDEELKDLQNKFKDKIHFIDGLFEETEDETWIYGNKNKLKTFYFGVPIPGDYYHSTELEIGLDTIDRVAEILTEVVEWFMQK
;
A
#
# COMPACT_ATOMS: atom_id res chain seq x y z
N MET A 1 16.72 -8.11 -2.43
CA MET A 1 15.62 -9.03 -2.80
C MET A 1 14.89 -8.46 -4.00
N LYS A 2 14.13 -9.26 -4.75
CA LYS A 2 13.22 -8.71 -5.77
C LYS A 2 12.02 -8.08 -5.05
N VAL A 3 11.63 -6.88 -5.47
CA VAL A 3 10.49 -6.15 -4.90
C VAL A 3 9.56 -5.77 -6.05
N VAL A 4 8.26 -5.80 -5.79
CA VAL A 4 7.21 -5.27 -6.66
C VAL A 4 6.20 -4.52 -5.81
N ILE A 5 5.55 -3.51 -6.38
CA ILE A 5 4.47 -2.78 -5.72
C ILE A 5 3.15 -3.22 -6.34
N SER A 6 2.12 -3.47 -5.53
CA SER A 6 0.73 -3.64 -5.97
C SER A 6 -0.09 -2.49 -5.44
N ALA A 7 -0.97 -1.94 -6.26
CA ALA A 7 -1.96 -0.94 -5.85
C ALA A 7 -3.19 -1.10 -6.74
N HIS A 8 -4.37 -1.29 -6.15
CA HIS A 8 -5.59 -1.43 -6.96
C HIS A 8 -6.02 -0.09 -7.53
N MET A 9 -6.62 -0.15 -8.72
CA MET A 9 -7.07 0.99 -9.50
C MET A 9 -8.60 1.00 -9.67
N ASP A 10 -9.27 -0.12 -9.38
CA ASP A 10 -10.73 -0.20 -9.36
C ASP A 10 -11.32 0.35 -8.07
N LEU A 11 -12.61 0.68 -8.12
CA LEU A 11 -13.38 1.29 -7.03
C LEU A 11 -14.80 0.73 -6.98
N ALA A 12 -15.44 0.84 -5.81
CA ALA A 12 -16.86 0.58 -5.60
C ALA A 12 -17.86 1.53 -6.35
N ARG A 13 -17.40 2.40 -7.27
CA ARG A 13 -18.23 3.43 -7.95
C ARG A 13 -18.08 3.40 -9.48
N PRO A 14 -19.14 3.74 -10.24
CA PRO A 14 -19.14 3.67 -11.71
C PRO A 14 -18.29 4.72 -12.41
N THR A 15 -17.98 5.84 -11.75
CA THR A 15 -17.15 6.92 -12.30
C THR A 15 -16.23 7.47 -11.23
N MET A 16 -14.99 7.70 -11.63
CA MET A 16 -13.95 8.24 -10.77
C MET A 16 -13.71 9.70 -11.12
N SER A 17 -13.62 10.54 -10.10
CA SER A 17 -13.09 11.89 -10.24
C SER A 17 -12.19 12.19 -9.07
N ILE A 18 -10.96 12.53 -9.40
CA ILE A 18 -10.07 13.26 -8.52
C ILE A 18 -9.98 14.69 -9.02
N ASN A 19 -9.74 15.59 -8.10
CA ASN A 19 -9.40 16.95 -8.41
C ASN A 19 -8.19 17.34 -7.59
N LEU A 20 -7.40 18.23 -8.17
CA LEU A 20 -6.17 18.73 -7.58
C LEU A 20 -6.30 20.24 -7.44
N ASN A 21 -5.96 20.76 -6.27
CA ASN A 21 -5.64 22.18 -6.12
C ASN A 21 -4.16 22.32 -5.71
N GLU A 22 -3.69 23.55 -5.48
CA GLU A 22 -2.27 23.83 -5.21
C GLU A 22 -1.67 23.06 -4.01
N LYS A 23 -2.50 22.48 -3.13
CA LYS A 23 -2.02 21.84 -1.89
C LYS A 23 -2.62 20.46 -1.61
N LYS A 24 -3.73 20.10 -2.25
CA LYS A 24 -4.52 18.92 -1.88
C LYS A 24 -5.06 18.18 -3.09
N LEU A 25 -5.16 16.86 -2.93
CA LEU A 25 -5.96 15.96 -3.74
C LEU A 25 -7.32 15.75 -3.05
N PHE A 26 -8.42 15.87 -3.78
CA PHE A 26 -9.77 15.71 -3.26
C PHE A 26 -10.64 14.85 -4.20
N GLY A 27 -11.62 14.15 -3.63
CA GLY A 27 -12.50 13.21 -4.34
C GLY A 27 -12.40 11.80 -3.77
N LEU A 28 -12.47 10.79 -4.63
CA LEU A 28 -12.19 9.40 -4.25
C LEU A 28 -10.67 9.23 -4.09
N ILE A 29 -10.19 9.28 -2.85
CA ILE A 29 -8.76 9.19 -2.53
C ILE A 29 -8.31 7.74 -2.44
N ASP A 30 -9.17 6.90 -1.91
CA ASP A 30 -9.04 5.45 -1.95
C ASP A 30 -9.32 4.96 -3.38
N ASN A 31 -8.40 4.29 -4.10
CA ASN A 31 -6.96 4.15 -3.82
C ASN A 31 -6.07 4.94 -4.79
N PHE A 32 -6.56 6.07 -5.29
CA PHE A 32 -5.73 7.00 -6.06
C PHE A 32 -4.49 7.47 -5.31
N ALA A 33 -4.57 7.68 -4.00
CA ALA A 33 -3.39 8.04 -3.20
C ALA A 33 -2.31 6.95 -3.29
N GLY A 34 -2.67 5.68 -3.09
CA GLY A 34 -1.74 4.56 -3.24
C GLY A 34 -1.20 4.44 -4.66
N VAL A 35 -2.02 4.66 -5.68
CA VAL A 35 -1.58 4.70 -7.09
C VAL A 35 -0.51 5.78 -7.33
N PHE A 36 -0.74 7.02 -6.87
CA PHE A 36 0.22 8.12 -7.01
C PHE A 36 1.54 7.83 -6.28
N ILE A 37 1.46 7.37 -5.04
CA ILE A 37 2.61 7.04 -4.19
C ILE A 37 3.43 5.90 -4.81
N SER A 38 2.75 4.86 -5.31
CA SER A 38 3.36 3.72 -5.98
C SER A 38 4.09 4.14 -7.25
N TYR A 39 3.45 4.96 -8.10
CA TYR A 39 4.07 5.51 -9.29
C TYR A 39 5.31 6.37 -8.99
N GLN A 40 5.21 7.28 -8.02
CA GLN A 40 6.33 8.12 -7.60
C GLN A 40 7.51 7.28 -7.08
N THR A 41 7.22 6.25 -6.28
CA THR A 41 8.24 5.33 -5.75
C THR A 41 8.92 4.53 -6.86
N SER A 42 8.13 3.97 -7.78
CA SER A 42 8.65 3.22 -8.93
C SER A 42 9.59 4.08 -9.78
N ARG A 43 9.23 5.34 -10.02
CA ARG A 43 10.09 6.29 -10.74
C ARG A 43 11.45 6.50 -10.07
N LYS A 44 11.52 6.45 -8.73
CA LYS A 44 12.77 6.64 -7.97
C LYS A 44 13.61 5.36 -7.89
N THR A 45 12.97 4.21 -7.77
CA THR A 45 13.64 2.93 -7.45
C THR A 45 13.82 1.99 -8.66
N GLY A 46 13.03 2.19 -9.72
CA GLY A 46 12.96 1.27 -10.87
C GLY A 46 12.15 -0.01 -10.61
N VAL A 47 11.54 -0.15 -9.43
CA VAL A 47 10.68 -1.29 -9.09
C VAL A 47 9.37 -1.22 -9.87
N PRO A 48 8.89 -2.32 -10.49
CA PRO A 48 7.63 -2.31 -11.21
C PRO A 48 6.43 -2.14 -10.26
N VAL A 49 5.40 -1.47 -10.76
CA VAL A 49 4.07 -1.38 -10.12
C VAL A 49 3.09 -2.20 -10.93
N TYR A 50 2.33 -3.06 -10.26
CA TYR A 50 1.17 -3.72 -10.81
C TYR A 50 -0.08 -2.98 -10.34
N PHE A 51 -0.73 -2.30 -11.27
CA PHE A 51 -2.04 -1.71 -11.02
C PHE A 51 -3.10 -2.78 -11.24
N THR A 52 -3.67 -3.28 -10.15
CA THR A 52 -4.67 -4.36 -10.16
C THR A 52 -6.07 -3.78 -10.33
N ASN A 53 -6.99 -4.61 -10.82
CA ASN A 53 -8.41 -4.30 -10.90
C ASN A 53 -9.18 -5.48 -10.28
N TYR A 54 -10.42 -5.21 -9.91
CA TYR A 54 -11.36 -6.13 -9.27
C TYR A 54 -10.98 -6.53 -7.85
N GLU A 55 -10.21 -5.69 -7.14
CA GLU A 55 -9.96 -5.84 -5.71
C GLU A 55 -11.29 -5.86 -4.94
N GLU A 56 -12.19 -4.93 -5.29
CA GLU A 56 -13.52 -4.76 -4.67
C GLU A 56 -14.53 -5.87 -4.99
N LEU A 57 -14.13 -6.90 -5.74
CA LEU A 57 -14.98 -8.02 -6.17
C LEU A 57 -14.34 -9.38 -5.83
N ASP A 58 -13.47 -9.89 -6.71
CA ASP A 58 -12.95 -11.27 -6.67
C ASP A 58 -11.41 -11.33 -6.67
N TYR A 59 -10.74 -10.18 -6.62
CA TYR A 59 -9.28 -10.01 -6.64
C TYR A 59 -8.59 -10.60 -7.87
N ASP A 60 -9.28 -10.64 -9.01
CA ASP A 60 -8.76 -11.24 -10.26
C ASP A 60 -7.42 -10.62 -10.70
N GLY A 61 -7.26 -9.31 -10.53
CA GLY A 61 -6.01 -8.60 -10.80
C GLY A 61 -4.86 -9.12 -9.92
N ALA A 62 -5.05 -9.15 -8.60
CA ALA A 62 -4.05 -9.66 -7.66
C ALA A 62 -3.69 -11.13 -7.95
N GLN A 63 -4.68 -11.97 -8.26
CA GLN A 63 -4.47 -13.38 -8.64
C GLN A 63 -3.64 -13.52 -9.91
N PHE A 64 -3.90 -12.68 -10.91
CA PHE A 64 -3.16 -12.69 -12.16
C PHE A 64 -1.69 -12.33 -11.93
N VAL A 65 -1.43 -11.27 -11.17
CA VAL A 65 -0.07 -10.85 -10.80
C VAL A 65 0.63 -11.95 -10.00
N ALA A 66 -0.04 -12.54 -9.00
CA ALA A 66 0.54 -13.56 -8.13
C ALA A 66 1.04 -14.80 -8.90
N LYS A 67 0.42 -15.15 -10.04
CA LYS A 67 0.86 -16.25 -10.91
C LYS A 67 2.12 -15.92 -11.72
N GLY A 68 2.39 -14.64 -11.94
CA GLY A 68 3.49 -14.16 -12.78
C GLY A 68 4.77 -13.79 -12.04
N ILE A 69 4.76 -13.80 -10.70
CA ILE A 69 5.90 -13.38 -9.86
C ILE A 69 6.56 -14.55 -9.12
N ASP A 70 7.89 -14.49 -9.00
CA ASP A 70 8.68 -15.50 -8.31
C ASP A 70 8.39 -15.48 -6.80
N LYS A 71 8.46 -16.65 -6.13
CA LYS A 71 8.19 -16.78 -4.68
C LYS A 71 9.09 -15.95 -3.77
N GLU A 72 10.31 -15.67 -4.21
CA GLU A 72 11.29 -14.86 -3.49
C GLU A 72 11.05 -13.35 -3.63
N THR A 73 10.05 -12.95 -4.42
CA THR A 73 9.67 -11.55 -4.61
C THR A 73 8.85 -11.07 -3.41
N VAL A 74 9.23 -9.92 -2.86
CA VAL A 74 8.42 -9.20 -1.88
C VAL A 74 7.41 -8.35 -2.63
N VAL A 75 6.13 -8.56 -2.34
CA VAL A 75 5.02 -7.72 -2.80
C VAL A 75 4.69 -6.70 -1.73
N ILE A 76 4.72 -5.42 -2.07
CA ILE A 76 4.23 -4.35 -1.19
C ILE A 76 2.87 -3.92 -1.72
N VAL A 77 1.80 -4.26 -1.00
CA VAL A 77 0.45 -3.80 -1.33
C VAL A 77 0.30 -2.41 -0.73
N VAL A 78 0.10 -1.41 -1.58
CA VAL A 78 -0.06 0.00 -1.18
C VAL A 78 -1.53 0.36 -1.28
N ASP A 79 -2.09 0.71 -0.14
CA ASP A 79 -3.51 1.00 -0.02
C ASP A 79 -3.79 1.95 1.15
N THR A 80 -5.02 2.43 1.29
CA THR A 80 -5.38 3.50 2.22
C THR A 80 -5.75 3.00 3.60
N ILE A 81 -5.23 3.67 4.63
CA ILE A 81 -5.53 3.41 6.04
C ILE A 81 -6.07 4.67 6.71
N LEU A 82 -7.02 4.56 7.64
CA LEU A 82 -7.48 5.72 8.40
C LEU A 82 -6.37 6.29 9.29
N GLU A 83 -6.31 7.62 9.38
CA GLU A 83 -5.38 8.34 10.27
C GLU A 83 -5.50 7.93 11.76
N SER A 84 -6.68 7.45 12.20
CA SER A 84 -6.87 6.94 13.55
C SER A 84 -6.01 5.70 13.83
N ASP A 85 -5.72 4.90 12.81
CA ASP A 85 -5.16 3.56 12.97
C ASP A 85 -3.64 3.57 12.93
N ILE A 86 -3.02 4.63 12.39
CA ILE A 86 -1.56 4.80 12.35
C ILE A 86 -0.98 5.34 13.67
N LYS A 87 -1.80 5.61 14.68
CA LYS A 87 -1.40 6.05 16.04
C LYS A 87 -0.37 7.21 16.05
N GLY A 88 -0.59 8.21 15.19
CA GLY A 88 0.26 9.40 15.08
C GLY A 88 1.58 9.19 14.34
N LYS A 89 1.78 8.04 13.68
CA LYS A 89 2.89 7.80 12.74
C LYS A 89 2.56 8.34 11.35
N GLN A 90 3.52 8.26 10.44
CA GLN A 90 3.36 8.83 9.09
C GLN A 90 2.69 7.86 8.11
N VAL A 91 2.78 6.56 8.37
CA VAL A 91 2.19 5.44 7.62
C VAL A 91 2.01 4.25 8.56
N SER A 92 1.37 3.18 8.08
CA SER A 92 1.35 1.88 8.75
C SER A 92 1.91 0.75 7.89
N ILE A 93 2.35 -0.31 8.55
CA ILE A 93 2.55 -1.64 7.94
C ILE A 93 1.76 -2.66 8.75
N THR A 94 1.06 -3.55 8.03
CA THR A 94 0.23 -4.62 8.61
C THR A 94 0.11 -5.79 7.61
N ASN A 95 -0.66 -6.82 7.96
CA ASN A 95 -0.93 -8.00 7.13
C ASN A 95 0.33 -8.58 6.47
N ALA A 96 1.39 -8.76 7.28
CA ALA A 96 2.66 -9.26 6.79
C ALA A 96 2.67 -10.79 6.73
N TYR A 97 3.11 -11.35 5.61
CA TYR A 97 3.22 -12.79 5.37
C TYR A 97 4.62 -13.13 4.85
N GLY A 98 5.21 -14.22 5.38
CA GLY A 98 6.47 -14.76 4.89
C GLY A 98 7.70 -13.86 5.12
N LEU A 99 7.64 -12.96 6.10
CA LEU A 99 8.64 -11.93 6.39
C LEU A 99 9.11 -11.95 7.86
N ASP A 100 9.12 -13.10 8.53
CA ASP A 100 9.27 -13.16 10.00
C ASP A 100 10.58 -12.53 10.52
N GLU A 101 11.69 -12.69 9.80
CA GLU A 101 12.99 -12.09 10.17
C GLU A 101 13.09 -10.66 9.64
N GLU A 102 12.70 -10.44 8.38
CA GLU A 102 12.76 -9.14 7.72
C GLU A 102 11.86 -8.11 8.41
N LEU A 103 10.68 -8.51 8.89
CA LEU A 103 9.73 -7.64 9.56
C LEU A 103 10.28 -7.11 10.89
N LYS A 104 11.00 -7.93 11.65
CA LYS A 104 11.65 -7.50 12.91
C LYS A 104 12.73 -6.47 12.65
N ASP A 105 13.55 -6.68 11.64
CA ASP A 105 14.58 -5.72 11.24
C ASP A 105 13.96 -4.41 10.73
N LEU A 106 12.90 -4.52 9.91
CA LEU A 106 12.16 -3.39 9.38
C LEU A 106 11.51 -2.57 10.49
N GLN A 107 10.87 -3.24 11.46
CA GLN A 107 10.31 -2.62 12.66
C GLN A 107 11.36 -1.83 13.42
N ASN A 108 12.52 -2.43 13.70
CA ASN A 108 13.59 -1.75 14.41
C ASN A 108 14.12 -0.52 13.66
N LYS A 109 14.25 -0.62 12.33
CA LYS A 109 14.79 0.45 11.49
C LYS A 109 13.80 1.62 11.32
N PHE A 110 12.51 1.34 11.18
CA PHE A 110 11.51 2.33 10.78
C PHE A 110 10.48 2.68 11.86
N LYS A 111 10.61 2.18 13.10
CA LYS A 111 9.70 2.45 14.24
C LYS A 111 9.36 3.91 14.48
N ASP A 112 10.25 4.84 14.12
CA ASP A 112 10.02 6.26 14.35
C ASP A 112 9.03 6.86 13.34
N LYS A 113 8.99 6.30 12.12
CA LYS A 113 8.16 6.78 10.99
C LYS A 113 6.92 5.93 10.76
N ILE A 114 7.00 4.62 10.97
CA ILE A 114 5.97 3.64 10.60
C ILE A 114 5.31 3.07 11.86
N HIS A 115 3.97 3.02 11.87
CA HIS A 115 3.25 2.22 12.84
C HIS A 115 3.14 0.78 12.35
N PHE A 116 3.56 -0.18 13.16
CA PHE A 116 3.39 -1.59 12.86
C PHE A 116 2.17 -2.10 13.62
N ILE A 117 1.17 -2.59 12.88
CA ILE A 117 -0.04 -3.18 13.44
C ILE A 117 0.16 -4.69 13.40
N ASP A 118 0.20 -5.30 14.58
CA ASP A 118 0.34 -6.75 14.71
C ASP A 118 -0.94 -7.45 14.26
N GLY A 119 -0.79 -8.51 13.46
CA GLY A 119 -1.92 -9.33 13.01
C GLY A 119 -2.62 -8.77 11.78
N LEU A 120 -3.88 -9.17 11.61
CA LEU A 120 -4.71 -8.72 10.50
C LEU A 120 -5.35 -7.36 10.82
N PHE A 121 -5.21 -6.39 9.92
CA PHE A 121 -5.80 -5.06 10.04
C PHE A 121 -7.32 -5.10 9.95
N GLU A 122 -7.86 -5.93 9.06
CA GLU A 122 -9.27 -6.29 9.00
C GLU A 122 -9.39 -7.83 8.93
N GLU A 123 -10.47 -8.41 9.49
CA GLU A 123 -10.76 -9.85 9.36
C GLU A 123 -11.29 -10.22 7.95
N THR A 124 -11.28 -9.28 7.02
CA THR A 124 -11.69 -9.40 5.62
C THR A 124 -10.49 -9.74 4.73
N GLU A 125 -10.76 -10.35 3.57
CA GLU A 125 -9.72 -10.57 2.55
C GLU A 125 -9.30 -9.20 1.99
N ASP A 126 -7.99 -8.99 1.82
CA ASP A 126 -7.40 -7.88 1.06
C ASP A 126 -6.39 -8.45 0.05
N GLU A 127 -5.76 -7.62 -0.78
CA GLU A 127 -4.75 -8.13 -1.72
C GLU A 127 -3.58 -8.84 -1.03
N THR A 128 -3.22 -8.45 0.20
CA THR A 128 -2.15 -9.16 0.93
C THR A 128 -2.54 -10.57 1.32
N TRP A 129 -3.82 -10.83 1.60
CA TRP A 129 -4.33 -12.19 1.79
C TRP A 129 -4.16 -13.02 0.51
N ILE A 130 -4.42 -12.41 -0.65
CA ILE A 130 -4.27 -13.06 -1.96
C ILE A 130 -2.80 -13.42 -2.23
N TYR A 131 -1.89 -12.47 -2.04
CA TYR A 131 -0.46 -12.72 -2.26
C TYR A 131 0.12 -13.65 -1.19
N GLY A 132 -0.10 -13.33 0.08
CA GLY A 132 0.52 -13.96 1.23
C GLY A 132 -0.16 -15.26 1.63
N ASN A 133 -1.44 -15.21 1.98
CA ASN A 133 -2.14 -16.40 2.47
C ASN A 133 -2.43 -17.42 1.35
N LYS A 134 -3.03 -16.99 0.23
CA LYS A 134 -3.44 -17.91 -0.85
C LYS A 134 -2.27 -18.34 -1.72
N ASN A 135 -1.38 -17.41 -2.06
CA ASN A 135 -0.25 -17.68 -2.95
C ASN A 135 1.10 -17.86 -2.25
N LYS A 136 1.20 -17.74 -0.91
CA LYS A 136 2.46 -17.97 -0.17
C LYS A 136 3.63 -17.12 -0.66
N LEU A 137 3.35 -15.88 -1.07
CA LEU A 137 4.35 -14.88 -1.41
C LEU A 137 4.76 -14.10 -0.16
N LYS A 138 5.97 -13.54 -0.18
CA LYS A 138 6.36 -12.55 0.81
C LYS A 138 5.59 -11.27 0.54
N THR A 139 4.79 -10.79 1.47
CA THR A 139 3.98 -9.59 1.25
C THR A 139 3.67 -8.86 2.54
N PHE A 140 3.35 -7.57 2.44
CA PHE A 140 2.72 -6.82 3.51
C PHE A 140 1.88 -5.67 2.94
N TYR A 141 0.98 -5.18 3.79
CA TYR A 141 0.16 -4.00 3.53
C TYR A 141 0.91 -2.75 3.97
N PHE A 142 0.98 -1.76 3.11
CA PHE A 142 1.57 -0.45 3.38
C PHE A 142 0.47 0.61 3.32
N GLY A 143 0.06 1.08 4.50
CA GLY A 143 -1.07 1.98 4.69
C GLY A 143 -0.71 3.43 4.47
N VAL A 144 -1.31 4.02 3.44
CA VAL A 144 -1.31 5.45 3.14
C VAL A 144 -2.38 6.13 4.01
N PRO A 145 -2.01 7.05 4.90
CA PRO A 145 -2.97 7.66 5.79
C PRO A 145 -3.94 8.57 5.01
N ILE A 146 -5.23 8.35 5.21
CA ILE A 146 -6.29 9.23 4.74
C ILE A 146 -7.09 9.78 5.93
N PRO A 147 -7.51 11.04 5.89
CA PRO A 147 -8.36 11.60 6.93
C PRO A 147 -9.79 11.06 6.82
N GLY A 148 -10.56 11.20 7.90
CA GLY A 148 -11.97 10.80 7.95
C GLY A 148 -12.19 9.50 8.72
N ASP A 149 -13.40 8.97 8.60
CA ASP A 149 -13.89 7.74 9.25
C ASP A 149 -14.43 6.71 8.25
N TYR A 150 -14.38 7.01 6.95
CA TYR A 150 -14.93 6.16 5.89
C TYR A 150 -14.10 6.25 4.59
N TYR A 151 -13.53 5.12 4.18
CA TYR A 151 -12.63 4.98 3.02
C TYR A 151 -13.23 5.46 1.70
N HIS A 152 -14.48 5.09 1.41
CA HIS A 152 -15.12 5.39 0.12
C HIS A 152 -15.86 6.74 0.08
N SER A 153 -15.50 7.69 0.95
CA SER A 153 -16.07 9.04 0.93
C SER A 153 -15.50 9.85 -0.25
N THR A 154 -16.38 10.56 -0.97
CA THR A 154 -15.97 11.48 -2.05
C THR A 154 -15.55 12.87 -1.53
N GLU A 155 -15.67 13.09 -0.22
CA GLU A 155 -15.35 14.36 0.44
C GLU A 155 -13.97 14.35 1.11
N LEU A 156 -13.22 13.27 0.97
CA LEU A 156 -11.89 13.17 1.54
C LEU A 156 -10.91 14.11 0.83
N GLU A 157 -9.96 14.64 1.60
CA GLU A 157 -8.90 15.50 1.11
C GLU A 157 -7.55 15.08 1.70
N ILE A 158 -6.56 14.75 0.87
CA ILE A 158 -5.19 14.46 1.32
C ILE A 158 -4.24 15.56 0.84
N GLY A 159 -3.34 15.99 1.74
CA GLY A 159 -2.29 16.95 1.40
C GLY A 159 -1.28 16.34 0.41
N LEU A 160 -0.83 17.13 -0.57
CA LEU A 160 0.21 16.69 -1.50
C LEU A 160 1.55 16.48 -0.80
N ASP A 161 1.81 17.24 0.27
CA ASP A 161 2.96 17.03 1.15
C ASP A 161 2.91 15.68 1.88
N THR A 162 1.70 15.18 2.20
CA THR A 162 1.51 13.83 2.72
C THR A 162 1.82 12.80 1.64
N ILE A 163 1.31 12.96 0.42
CA ILE A 163 1.63 12.05 -0.71
C ILE A 163 3.14 11.96 -0.92
N ASP A 164 3.82 13.11 -1.04
CA ASP A 164 5.26 13.15 -1.29
C ASP A 164 6.06 12.52 -0.15
N ARG A 165 5.72 12.84 1.11
CA ARG A 165 6.34 12.27 2.30
C ARG A 165 6.15 10.76 2.38
N VAL A 166 4.95 10.27 2.10
CA VAL A 166 4.63 8.84 2.15
C VAL A 166 5.37 8.09 1.02
N ALA A 167 5.45 8.67 -0.18
CA ALA A 167 6.25 8.13 -1.26
C ALA A 167 7.75 8.05 -0.92
N GLU A 168 8.29 9.01 -0.19
CA GLU A 168 9.65 8.93 0.33
C GLU A 168 9.84 7.78 1.33
N ILE A 169 8.90 7.59 2.26
CA ILE A 169 8.97 6.48 3.22
C ILE A 169 8.88 5.13 2.48
N LEU A 170 7.96 4.99 1.53
CA LEU A 170 7.84 3.77 0.72
C LEU A 170 9.12 3.52 -0.10
N THR A 171 9.72 4.57 -0.66
CA THR A 171 11.02 4.50 -1.34
C THR A 171 12.11 3.95 -0.41
N GLU A 172 12.23 4.48 0.81
CA GLU A 172 13.22 4.00 1.79
C GLU A 172 13.00 2.52 2.16
N VAL A 173 11.74 2.08 2.28
CA VAL A 173 11.39 0.68 2.56
C VAL A 173 11.77 -0.22 1.38
N VAL A 174 11.42 0.17 0.15
CA VAL A 174 11.78 -0.56 -1.08
C VAL A 174 13.29 -0.71 -1.20
N GLU A 175 14.04 0.39 -1.07
CA GLU A 175 15.49 0.37 -1.17
C GLU A 175 16.14 -0.52 -0.10
N TRP A 176 15.58 -0.53 1.12
CA TRP A 176 16.05 -1.42 2.18
C TRP A 176 15.87 -2.90 1.81
N PHE A 177 14.72 -3.30 1.26
CA PHE A 177 14.51 -4.67 0.78
C PHE A 177 15.41 -5.03 -0.41
N MET A 178 15.72 -4.06 -1.29
CA MET A 178 16.63 -4.29 -2.42
C MET A 178 18.07 -4.56 -1.98
N GLN A 179 18.48 -4.07 -0.81
CA GLN A 179 19.82 -4.27 -0.23
C GLN A 179 20.00 -5.61 0.51
N LYS A 180 18.90 -6.28 0.86
CA LYS A 180 18.89 -7.62 1.48
C LYS A 180 19.08 -8.72 0.45
#